data_AF-A0A4R3NP63-F1
#
_entry.id   AF-A0A4R3NP63-F1
#
_cell.length_a   1.000
_cell.length_b   1.000
_cell.length_c   1.000
_cell.angle_alpha   90.00
_cell.angle_beta   90.00
_cell.angle_gamma   90.00
#
_symmetry.space_group_name_H-M   'P 1'
#
loop_
_entity.id
_entity.type
_entity.pdbx_description
1 polymer ?
#
loop_
_entity_poly.entity_id
_entity_poly.type
_entity_poly.pdbx_seq_one_letter_code
_entity_poly.pdbx_strand_id
1 'polypeptide(L)'
;MTMRQSRRLAAVLLVFGLAGCASDQAAPEPEASQALKVTPGMNLTALARLCPPAVIDDEDAYRQVFSPSSSTDQANLVYQASLVKYARTCAPAASGDQLEAKIAVAGRVVGGPKAKAGPLTLPIRVEVVNGSQVYYDKVINQQVTLPPDSLTTQFLFKAVNLPVPLNVSDTARIRVGIED
;
A
#
# COMPACT_ATOMS: atom_id res chain seq x y z
N MET A 1 -52.02 -57.01 -23.38
CA MET A 1 -50.64 -56.61 -23.75
C MET A 1 -49.84 -56.46 -22.45
N THR A 2 -49.34 -57.53 -21.78
CA THR A 2 -48.06 -58.26 -21.99
C THR A 2 -46.87 -57.32 -22.20
N MET A 3 -45.70 -57.39 -21.53
CA MET A 3 -45.10 -58.35 -20.59
C MET A 3 -43.78 -57.74 -20.01
N ARG A 4 -43.50 -58.04 -18.72
CA ARG A 4 -42.21 -58.43 -18.07
C ARG A 4 -40.88 -57.66 -18.20
N GLN A 5 -40.29 -57.47 -17.01
CA GLN A 5 -38.87 -57.59 -16.61
C GLN A 5 -37.96 -58.44 -17.53
N SER A 6 -36.65 -58.12 -17.59
CA SER A 6 -35.59 -58.94 -16.94
C SER A 6 -34.15 -58.47 -17.21
N ARG A 7 -33.30 -58.91 -16.28
CA ARG A 7 -31.84 -58.73 -16.07
C ARG A 7 -30.96 -59.27 -17.22
N ARG A 8 -29.63 -59.11 -17.00
CA ARG A 8 -28.46 -59.90 -17.47
C ARG A 8 -27.71 -59.23 -18.63
N LEU A 9 -26.39 -59.30 -18.78
CA LEU A 9 -25.18 -59.67 -18.03
C LEU A 9 -24.01 -59.35 -18.99
N ALA A 10 -22.79 -59.18 -18.45
CA ALA A 10 -21.50 -59.45 -19.11
C ALA A 10 -21.06 -58.47 -20.23
N ALA A 11 -19.78 -58.25 -20.55
CA ALA A 11 -18.48 -58.54 -19.96
C ALA A 11 -17.40 -57.96 -20.91
N VAL A 12 -16.28 -57.49 -20.33
CA VAL A 12 -14.89 -57.64 -20.80
C VAL A 12 -14.39 -56.87 -22.04
N LEU A 13 -13.30 -56.12 -21.83
CA LEU A 13 -12.02 -56.06 -22.58
C LEU A 13 -11.25 -54.84 -22.01
N LEU A 14 -10.36 -54.92 -21.02
CA LEU A 14 -9.05 -55.61 -20.93
C LEU A 14 -8.09 -55.22 -22.07
N VAL A 15 -7.38 -54.10 -21.88
CA VAL A 15 -6.09 -53.82 -22.53
C VAL A 15 -5.06 -53.54 -21.44
N PHE A 16 -4.09 -54.45 -21.35
CA PHE A 16 -2.82 -54.31 -20.64
C PHE A 16 -1.90 -53.37 -21.45
N GLY A 17 -1.28 -52.40 -20.78
CA GLY A 17 -0.11 -51.67 -21.28
C GLY A 17 0.94 -51.62 -20.18
N LEU A 18 2.05 -52.34 -20.37
CA LEU A 18 3.20 -52.39 -19.48
C LEU A 18 4.11 -51.16 -19.66
N ALA A 19 4.48 -50.55 -18.53
CA ALA A 19 5.81 -50.06 -18.09
C ALA A 19 6.70 -49.12 -18.94
N GLY A 20 7.19 -48.07 -18.25
CA GLY A 20 8.45 -47.33 -18.51
C GLY A 20 8.25 -45.94 -19.12
N CYS A 21 8.76 -44.80 -18.64
CA CYS A 21 9.78 -44.48 -17.64
C CYS A 21 9.34 -43.26 -16.82
N ALA A 22 9.58 -43.29 -15.51
CA ALA A 22 9.67 -42.06 -14.73
C ALA A 22 11.00 -41.39 -15.09
N SER A 23 10.92 -40.17 -15.60
CA SER A 23 12.04 -39.25 -15.63
C SER A 23 11.60 -38.05 -14.82
N ASP A 24 12.21 -37.88 -13.66
CA ASP A 24 12.17 -36.66 -12.87
C ASP A 24 12.54 -35.48 -13.77
N GLN A 25 11.53 -34.82 -14.34
CA GLN A 25 11.69 -33.44 -14.75
C GLN A 25 11.45 -32.63 -13.50
N ALA A 26 12.57 -32.31 -12.83
CA ALA A 26 12.66 -31.15 -11.98
C ALA A 26 11.97 -30.00 -12.72
N ALA A 27 10.81 -29.59 -12.21
CA ALA A 27 10.24 -28.31 -12.58
C ALA A 27 11.35 -27.27 -12.37
N PRO A 28 11.62 -26.37 -13.33
CA PRO A 28 12.46 -25.24 -13.02
C PRO A 28 11.81 -24.53 -11.83
N GLU A 29 12.56 -24.43 -10.73
CA GLU A 29 12.26 -23.48 -9.67
C GLU A 29 11.90 -22.14 -10.31
N PRO A 30 10.92 -21.39 -9.78
CA PRO A 30 10.66 -20.05 -10.25
C PRO A 30 11.92 -19.23 -9.95
N GLU A 31 12.80 -19.10 -10.95
CA GLU A 31 13.90 -18.16 -10.93
C GLU A 31 13.29 -16.81 -10.57
N ALA A 32 13.80 -16.22 -9.48
CA ALA A 32 13.44 -14.88 -9.07
C ALA A 32 13.47 -14.00 -10.31
N SER A 33 12.31 -13.47 -10.70
CA SER A 33 12.16 -12.65 -11.90
C SER A 33 13.23 -11.58 -11.88
N GLN A 34 14.13 -11.64 -12.85
CA GLN A 34 15.23 -10.69 -12.98
C GLN A 34 14.64 -9.29 -12.98
N ALA A 35 15.15 -8.45 -12.08
CA ALA A 35 14.73 -7.05 -11.97
C ALA A 35 14.88 -6.39 -13.34
N LEU A 36 13.76 -5.94 -13.90
CA LEU A 36 13.74 -5.21 -15.16
C LEU A 36 14.63 -3.98 -14.99
N LYS A 37 15.48 -3.65 -15.97
CA LYS A 37 16.28 -2.41 -15.93
C LYS A 37 15.64 -1.38 -16.85
N VAL A 38 15.36 -0.20 -16.31
CA VAL A 38 14.79 0.92 -17.06
C VAL A 38 15.83 1.52 -18.00
N THR A 39 15.63 1.32 -19.31
CA THR A 39 16.43 1.93 -20.40
C THR A 39 15.64 3.03 -21.13
N PRO A 40 16.31 4.00 -21.78
CA PRO A 40 15.63 4.96 -22.67
C PRO A 40 14.90 4.21 -23.80
N GLY A 41 13.59 4.43 -23.95
CA GLY A 41 12.74 3.72 -24.91
C GLY A 41 11.80 2.68 -24.31
N MET A 42 11.86 2.43 -23.00
CA MET A 42 10.83 1.60 -22.35
C MET A 42 9.44 2.24 -22.43
N ASN A 43 8.42 1.39 -22.54
CA ASN A 43 7.03 1.82 -22.56
C ASN A 43 6.68 2.45 -21.21
N LEU A 44 6.66 3.79 -21.16
CA LEU A 44 6.28 4.57 -19.98
C LEU A 44 4.91 4.15 -19.41
N THR A 45 4.02 3.63 -20.26
CA THR A 45 2.73 3.08 -19.86
C THR A 45 2.87 1.79 -19.05
N ALA A 46 3.85 0.94 -19.35
CA ALA A 46 4.13 -0.28 -18.58
C ALA A 46 4.73 0.06 -17.20
N LEU A 47 5.63 1.05 -17.14
CA LEU A 47 6.19 1.54 -15.88
C LEU A 47 5.15 2.22 -14.99
N ALA A 48 4.22 2.96 -15.58
CA ALA A 48 3.12 3.59 -14.83
C ALA A 48 2.23 2.56 -14.12
N ARG A 49 2.08 1.35 -14.70
CA ARG A 49 1.34 0.23 -14.08
C ARG A 49 2.03 -0.34 -12.85
N LEU A 50 3.36 -0.24 -12.77
CA LEU A 50 4.15 -0.69 -11.62
C LEU A 50 4.11 0.31 -10.45
N CYS A 51 3.63 1.54 -10.69
CA CYS A 51 3.51 2.53 -9.62
C CYS A 51 2.36 2.14 -8.68
N PRO A 52 2.64 1.72 -7.43
CA PRO A 52 1.64 1.19 -6.53
C PRO A 52 0.60 2.26 -6.20
N PRO A 53 -0.68 1.92 -6.02
CA PRO A 53 -1.66 2.87 -5.51
C PRO A 53 -1.24 3.38 -4.13
N ALA A 54 -1.47 4.67 -3.93
CA ALA A 54 -1.35 5.29 -2.62
C ALA A 54 -2.67 5.16 -1.89
N VAL A 55 -2.63 5.04 -0.57
CA VAL A 55 -3.80 5.01 0.32
C VAL A 55 -3.47 5.80 1.58
N ILE A 56 -4.51 6.38 2.17
CA ILE A 56 -4.46 6.84 3.56
C ILE A 56 -5.03 5.69 4.38
N ASP A 57 -4.33 5.25 5.42
CA ASP A 57 -4.88 4.22 6.31
C ASP A 57 -6.02 4.84 7.14
N ASP A 58 -7.21 4.23 7.09
CA ASP A 58 -8.42 4.80 7.68
C ASP A 58 -8.30 5.01 9.20
N GLU A 59 -7.56 4.12 9.87
CA GLU A 59 -7.29 4.20 11.31
C GLU A 59 -6.38 5.38 11.67
N ASP A 60 -5.47 5.75 10.76
CA ASP A 60 -4.47 6.80 10.92
C ASP A 60 -4.79 8.07 10.11
N ALA A 61 -5.95 8.11 9.44
CA ALA A 61 -6.40 9.25 8.64
C ALA A 61 -6.76 10.46 9.51
N TYR A 62 -7.06 10.22 10.79
CA TYR A 62 -7.57 11.19 11.73
C TYR A 62 -6.96 11.02 13.12
N ARG A 63 -6.56 12.12 13.75
CA ARG A 63 -5.96 12.11 15.08
C ARG A 63 -6.51 13.23 15.96
N GLN A 64 -6.86 12.90 17.20
CA GLN A 64 -7.14 13.86 18.26
C GLN A 64 -5.99 13.86 19.26
N VAL A 65 -5.53 15.03 19.67
CA VAL A 65 -4.52 15.18 20.72
C VAL A 65 -5.13 15.96 21.87
N PHE A 66 -4.96 15.44 23.09
CA PHE A 66 -5.53 15.98 24.33
C PHE A 66 -4.45 16.48 25.29
N SER A 67 -4.84 17.36 26.21
CA SER A 67 -4.00 17.82 27.32
C SER A 67 -4.81 17.78 28.63
N PRO A 68 -4.48 16.90 29.59
CA PRO A 68 -3.38 15.92 29.56
C PRO A 68 -3.58 14.83 28.49
N SER A 69 -2.51 14.20 28.03
CA SER A 69 -2.55 13.20 26.94
C SER A 69 -3.34 11.93 27.28
N SER A 70 -3.58 11.65 28.55
CA SER A 70 -4.44 10.56 29.02
C SER A 70 -5.93 10.87 29.00
N SER A 71 -6.32 12.11 28.67
CA SER A 71 -7.72 12.51 28.64
C SER A 71 -8.40 12.08 27.34
N THR A 72 -9.68 11.73 27.43
CA THR A 72 -10.59 11.49 26.29
C THR A 72 -11.75 12.49 26.26
N ASP A 73 -11.74 13.48 27.15
CA ASP A 73 -12.76 14.52 27.23
C ASP A 73 -12.53 15.59 26.15
N GLN A 74 -13.56 15.90 25.37
CA GLN A 74 -13.51 16.92 24.32
C GLN A 74 -13.20 18.32 24.87
N ALA A 75 -13.47 18.59 26.15
CA ALA A 75 -13.04 19.84 26.79
C ALA A 75 -11.50 19.96 26.91
N ASN A 76 -10.77 18.84 26.85
CA ASN A 76 -9.31 18.79 26.92
C ASN A 76 -8.63 18.64 25.56
N LEU A 77 -9.40 18.67 24.47
CA LEU A 77 -8.88 18.57 23.11
C LEU A 77 -7.99 19.77 22.77
N VAL A 78 -6.75 19.49 22.37
CA VAL A 78 -5.79 20.48 21.89
C VAL A 78 -5.98 20.69 20.40
N TYR A 79 -5.98 19.63 19.60
CA TYR A 79 -6.25 19.74 18.17
C TYR A 79 -6.73 18.41 17.59
N GLN A 80 -7.36 18.50 16.41
CA GLN A 80 -7.70 17.39 15.55
C GLN A 80 -6.98 17.57 14.22
N ALA A 81 -6.29 16.53 13.76
CA ALA A 81 -5.65 16.49 12.45
C ALA A 81 -6.36 15.47 11.57
N SER A 82 -6.41 15.73 10.27
CA SER A 82 -6.99 14.82 9.28
C SER A 82 -6.23 14.89 7.96
N LEU A 83 -6.13 13.75 7.28
CA LEU A 83 -5.65 13.64 5.92
C LEU A 83 -6.85 13.47 4.98
N VAL A 84 -6.91 14.25 3.90
CA VAL A 84 -8.15 14.38 3.11
C VAL A 84 -7.97 13.90 1.68
N LYS A 85 -6.83 14.23 1.07
CA LYS A 85 -6.56 13.91 -0.33
C LYS A 85 -5.10 13.63 -0.51
N TYR A 86 -4.78 12.69 -1.38
CA TYR A 86 -3.43 12.39 -1.76
C TYR A 86 -3.27 12.36 -3.28
N ALA A 87 -2.03 12.53 -3.71
CA ALA A 87 -1.60 12.31 -5.08
C ALA A 87 -0.25 11.62 -5.06
N ARG A 88 -0.04 10.70 -6.02
CA ARG A 88 1.23 9.99 -6.19
C ARG A 88 1.76 10.15 -7.60
N THR A 89 3.08 10.12 -7.73
CA THR A 89 3.77 10.04 -9.01
C THR A 89 4.95 9.08 -8.87
N CYS A 90 5.24 8.28 -9.88
CA CYS A 90 6.48 7.51 -9.95
C CYS A 90 7.28 7.91 -11.18
N ALA A 91 8.59 7.91 -11.04
CA ALA A 91 9.53 8.02 -12.15
C ALA A 91 10.59 6.91 -12.04
N PRO A 92 11.24 6.50 -13.12
CA PRO A 92 12.42 5.66 -13.03
C PRO A 92 13.50 6.30 -12.14
N ALA A 93 14.11 5.51 -11.27
CA ALA A 93 15.30 5.94 -10.54
C ALA A 93 16.46 6.16 -11.51
N ALA A 94 17.44 6.98 -11.12
CA ALA A 94 18.62 7.23 -11.94
C ALA A 94 19.45 5.96 -12.20
N SER A 95 19.41 4.98 -11.28
CA SER A 95 20.05 3.66 -11.46
C SER A 95 19.35 2.79 -12.50
N GLY A 96 18.09 3.07 -12.81
CA GLY A 96 17.25 2.27 -13.69
C GLY A 96 16.73 0.96 -13.07
N ASP A 97 17.17 0.57 -11.88
CA ASP A 97 16.81 -0.74 -11.30
C ASP A 97 15.50 -0.71 -10.47
N GLN A 98 14.92 0.48 -10.27
CA GLN A 98 13.68 0.68 -9.50
C GLN A 98 12.92 1.95 -9.94
N LEU A 99 11.70 2.11 -9.45
CA LEU A 99 10.97 3.37 -9.49
C LEU A 99 11.23 4.18 -8.22
N GLU A 100 11.21 5.50 -8.34
CA GLU A 100 11.13 6.46 -7.24
C GLU A 100 9.74 7.08 -7.22
N ALA A 101 8.98 6.77 -6.18
CA ALA A 101 7.69 7.37 -5.94
C ALA A 101 7.81 8.67 -5.14
N LYS A 102 6.86 9.56 -5.37
CA LYS A 102 6.61 10.78 -4.61
C LYS A 102 5.14 10.79 -4.25
N ILE A 103 4.85 11.17 -3.02
CA ILE A 103 3.49 11.32 -2.52
C ILE A 103 3.31 12.72 -1.95
N ALA A 104 2.16 13.31 -2.25
CA ALA A 104 1.72 14.56 -1.66
C ALA A 104 0.37 14.32 -1.00
N VAL A 105 0.22 14.74 0.26
CA VAL A 105 -1.00 14.56 1.04
C VAL A 105 -1.46 15.91 1.58
N ALA A 106 -2.68 16.29 1.22
CA ALA A 106 -3.35 17.44 1.79
C ALA A 106 -4.03 17.03 3.09
N GLY A 107 -3.78 17.82 4.14
CA GLY A 107 -4.39 17.62 5.43
C GLY A 107 -4.89 18.92 6.04
N ARG A 108 -5.62 18.79 7.14
CA ARG A 108 -6.19 19.91 7.90
C ARG A 108 -5.95 19.69 9.38
N VAL A 109 -5.66 20.77 10.09
CA VAL A 109 -5.66 20.81 11.55
C VAL A 109 -6.69 21.81 12.03
N VAL A 110 -7.47 21.39 13.02
CA VAL A 110 -8.48 22.21 13.71
C VAL A 110 -8.16 22.18 15.19
N GLY A 111 -7.93 23.36 15.78
CA GLY A 111 -7.73 23.51 17.22
C GLY A 111 -9.00 23.21 18.01
N GLY A 112 -8.83 22.53 19.15
CA GLY A 112 -9.88 22.32 20.14
C GLY A 112 -9.89 23.39 21.24
N PRO A 113 -10.69 23.22 22.30
CA PRO A 113 -10.80 24.19 23.40
C PRO A 113 -9.49 24.49 24.14
N LYS A 114 -8.51 23.58 24.12
CA LYS A 114 -7.17 23.76 24.70
C LYS A 114 -6.11 24.23 23.70
N ALA A 115 -6.49 24.44 22.44
CA ALA A 115 -5.56 24.90 21.40
C ALA A 115 -4.96 26.27 21.75
N LYS A 116 -3.74 26.49 21.25
CA LYS A 116 -3.09 27.80 21.23
C LYS A 116 -2.60 28.06 19.81
N ALA A 117 -2.54 29.33 19.44
CA ALA A 117 -1.89 29.75 18.21
C ALA A 117 -0.40 29.38 18.24
N GLY A 118 0.18 29.09 17.08
CA GLY A 118 1.60 28.79 16.95
C GLY A 118 1.90 27.45 16.28
N PRO A 119 3.18 27.05 16.25
CA PRO A 119 3.63 25.83 15.60
C PRO A 119 3.25 24.59 16.41
N LEU A 120 2.87 23.53 15.69
CA LEU A 120 2.73 22.17 16.19
C LEU A 120 3.39 21.20 15.20
N THR A 121 3.76 20.02 15.69
CA THR A 121 4.37 18.96 14.88
C THR A 121 3.38 17.83 14.72
N LEU A 122 3.14 17.43 13.46
CA LEU A 122 2.37 16.24 13.10
C LEU A 122 3.32 15.15 12.62
N PRO A 123 3.42 14.02 13.32
CA PRO A 123 4.19 12.88 12.82
C PRO A 123 3.37 12.15 11.75
N ILE A 124 3.91 12.05 10.53
CA ILE A 124 3.25 11.39 9.40
C ILE A 124 4.09 10.18 9.00
N ARG A 125 3.54 8.98 9.17
CA ARG A 125 4.16 7.74 8.69
C ARG A 125 3.91 7.59 7.19
N VAL A 126 4.95 7.17 6.47
CA VAL A 126 4.88 6.80 5.07
C VAL A 126 5.52 5.43 4.90
N GLU A 127 4.79 4.51 4.27
CA GLU A 127 5.28 3.17 4.00
C GLU A 127 5.15 2.80 2.53
N VAL A 128 6.07 1.98 2.04
CA VAL A 128 5.94 1.28 0.77
C VAL A 128 5.98 -0.22 1.06
N VAL A 129 4.86 -0.89 0.84
CA VAL A 129 4.67 -2.31 1.19
C VAL A 129 4.24 -3.12 -0.03
N ASN A 130 4.52 -4.41 -0.01
CA ASN A 130 4.07 -5.39 -1.01
C ASN A 130 3.79 -6.72 -0.31
N GLY A 131 2.51 -7.01 -0.06
CA GLY A 131 2.10 -8.08 0.85
C GLY A 131 2.71 -7.86 2.23
N SER A 132 3.51 -8.82 2.71
CA SER A 132 4.21 -8.75 4.00
C SER A 132 5.58 -8.07 3.93
N GLN A 133 6.06 -7.69 2.74
CA GLN A 133 7.36 -7.05 2.57
C GLN A 133 7.24 -5.54 2.71
N VAL A 134 8.17 -4.93 3.45
CA VAL A 134 8.27 -3.48 3.65
C VAL A 134 9.55 -2.99 2.99
N TYR A 135 9.44 -2.09 2.01
CA TYR A 135 10.58 -1.50 1.30
C TYR A 135 10.94 -0.11 1.82
N TYR A 136 9.98 0.56 2.45
CA TYR A 136 10.16 1.86 3.08
C TYR A 136 9.17 1.96 4.23
N ASP A 137 9.62 2.48 5.36
CA ASP A 137 8.79 2.85 6.50
C ASP A 137 9.52 3.96 7.26
N LYS A 138 8.94 5.17 7.26
CA LYS A 138 9.47 6.32 8.01
C LYS A 138 8.37 7.20 8.54
N VAL A 139 8.57 7.70 9.75
CA VAL A 139 7.82 8.81 10.33
C VAL A 139 8.53 10.12 9.99
N ILE A 140 7.80 11.07 9.41
CA ILE A 140 8.27 12.39 9.02
C ILE A 140 7.47 13.45 9.76
N ASN A 141 8.17 14.32 10.49
CA ASN A 141 7.56 15.38 11.29
C ASN A 141 7.20 16.60 10.43
N GLN A 142 5.91 16.78 10.17
CA GLN A 142 5.36 17.93 9.47
C GLN A 142 5.09 19.08 10.46
N GLN A 143 5.80 20.19 10.28
CA GLN A 143 5.51 21.43 11.00
C GLN A 143 4.24 22.08 10.43
N VAL A 144 3.30 22.43 11.30
CA VAL A 144 2.04 23.11 10.95
C VAL A 144 1.84 24.27 11.91
N THR A 145 1.37 25.42 11.45
CA THR A 145 1.14 26.59 12.31
C THR A 145 -0.35 26.91 12.39
N LEU A 146 -0.90 26.94 13.60
CA LEU A 146 -2.25 27.38 13.86
C LEU A 146 -2.30 28.92 13.90
N PRO A 147 -3.10 29.57 13.05
CA PRO A 147 -3.28 31.01 13.08
C PRO A 147 -4.09 31.44 14.33
N PRO A 148 -3.84 32.63 14.89
CA PRO A 148 -4.50 33.09 16.12
C PRO A 148 -6.01 33.32 16.00
N ASP A 149 -6.49 33.69 14.81
CA ASP A 149 -7.88 34.12 14.65
C ASP A 149 -8.87 32.96 14.46
N SER A 150 -8.40 31.83 13.91
CA SER A 150 -9.27 30.69 13.55
C SER A 150 -8.83 29.35 14.12
N LEU A 151 -7.59 29.27 14.64
CA LEU A 151 -6.96 28.04 15.13
C LEU A 151 -7.13 26.86 14.16
N THR A 152 -7.21 27.15 12.87
CA THR A 152 -7.50 26.16 11.82
C THR A 152 -6.58 26.44 10.64
N THR A 153 -5.99 25.38 10.09
CA THR A 153 -5.13 25.51 8.91
C THR A 153 -5.17 24.26 8.04
N GLN A 154 -4.78 24.43 6.79
CA GLN A 154 -4.53 23.35 5.84
C GLN A 154 -3.03 23.23 5.61
N PHE A 155 -2.56 22.02 5.35
CA PHE A 155 -1.15 21.76 5.04
C PHE A 155 -1.03 20.80 3.87
N LEU A 156 0.14 20.85 3.21
CA LEU A 156 0.51 19.92 2.16
C LEU A 156 1.81 19.21 2.56
N PHE A 157 1.68 17.96 2.97
CA PHE A 157 2.80 17.08 3.25
C PHE A 157 3.35 16.49 1.95
N LYS A 158 4.67 16.29 1.86
CA LYS A 158 5.33 15.65 0.71
C LYS A 158 6.40 14.69 1.18
N ALA A 159 6.36 13.46 0.68
CA ALA A 159 7.46 12.51 0.78
C ALA A 159 7.95 12.13 -0.62
N VAL A 160 9.27 12.02 -0.77
CA VAL A 160 9.95 11.82 -2.05
C VAL A 160 10.98 10.71 -1.95
N ASN A 161 11.46 10.24 -3.10
CA ASN A 161 12.48 9.20 -3.21
C ASN A 161 12.06 7.90 -2.50
N LEU A 162 10.76 7.57 -2.60
CA LEU A 162 10.21 6.34 -2.04
C LEU A 162 10.57 5.18 -2.98
N PRO A 163 11.37 4.19 -2.54
CA PRO A 163 11.81 3.11 -3.40
C PRO A 163 10.65 2.17 -3.72
N VAL A 164 10.46 1.87 -5.01
CA VAL A 164 9.47 0.92 -5.50
C VAL A 164 10.19 -0.08 -6.42
N PRO A 165 10.41 -1.32 -5.97
CA PRO A 165 11.01 -2.37 -6.81
C PRO A 165 10.18 -2.65 -8.07
N LEU A 166 10.82 -3.08 -9.15
CA LEU A 166 10.10 -3.34 -10.42
C LEU A 166 9.35 -4.69 -10.43
N ASN A 167 9.54 -5.53 -9.41
CA ASN A 167 8.89 -6.82 -9.22
C ASN A 167 7.73 -6.77 -8.21
N VAL A 168 7.18 -5.59 -7.94
CA VAL A 168 6.01 -5.43 -7.07
C VAL A 168 4.78 -6.12 -7.64
N SER A 169 3.96 -6.71 -6.76
CA SER A 169 2.69 -7.33 -7.15
C SER A 169 1.53 -6.31 -7.14
N ASP A 170 0.33 -6.75 -7.51
CA ASP A 170 -0.89 -5.96 -7.41
C ASP A 170 -1.30 -5.61 -5.96
N THR A 171 -0.68 -6.28 -4.97
CA THR A 171 -0.87 -5.99 -3.53
C THR A 171 0.00 -4.84 -3.03
N ALA A 172 0.91 -4.31 -3.85
CA ALA A 172 1.80 -3.23 -3.42
C ALA A 172 1.03 -1.94 -3.12
N ARG A 173 1.37 -1.25 -2.03
CA ARG A 173 0.71 -0.01 -1.59
C ARG A 173 1.74 1.00 -1.10
N ILE A 174 1.44 2.28 -1.33
CA ILE A 174 2.07 3.38 -0.59
C ILE A 174 1.07 3.81 0.48
N ARG A 175 1.39 3.58 1.74
CA ARG A 175 0.53 3.91 2.89
C ARG A 175 0.96 5.22 3.50
N VAL A 176 0.00 6.00 3.97
CA VAL A 176 0.24 7.24 4.70
C VAL A 176 -0.74 7.36 5.85
N GLY A 177 -0.23 7.67 7.04
CA GLY A 177 -1.02 7.83 8.25
C GLY A 177 -0.43 8.89 9.17
N ILE A 178 -1.23 9.40 10.09
CA ILE A 178 -0.77 10.22 11.21
C ILE A 178 -0.37 9.24 12.32
N GLU A 179 0.89 9.30 12.74
CA GLU A 179 1.42 8.44 13.80
C GLU A 179 0.89 8.86 15.19
N ASP A 180 0.83 7.91 16.11
CA ASP A 180 0.40 8.09 17.49
C ASP A 180 1.26 9.05 18.35
#